data_AF-A0A3L7TD17-F1
#
_entry.id   AF-A0A3L7TD17-F1
#
_cell.length_a   1.000
_cell.length_b   1.000
_cell.length_c   1.000
_cell.angle_alpha   90.00
_cell.angle_beta   90.00
_cell.angle_gamma   90.00
#
_symmetry.space_group_name_H-M   'P 1'
#
loop_
_entity.id
_entity.type
_entity.pdbx_description
1 polymer ?
#
loop_
_entity_poly.entity_id
_entity_poly.type
_entity_poly.pdbx_seq_one_letter_code
_entity_poly.pdbx_strand_id
1 'polypeptide(L)'
;MSTEHSFLLSFNARSAEETEQLAFLMSDVIRSRPSSARDAIVVALTGELGAGKTAFARGLGAGFGVSHSQVSSPTFTLRMDHVVTRSEGRAEELFAHLDCWRMEPRALESVGFASLLQEPRALIAIEWPQRIASVLPVSRIDVTLVHTFDDGDAETIESRRVHLDCSGLARTDRPLAVRIVDALRLLALAPAVSTLTCARCAVAPVQDAFAPFCCARCRLLDLGDWLRGSYVIEGEPSSGADVSGEIA
;
A
#
# COMPACT_ATOMS: atom_id res chain seq x y z
N MET A 1 12.24 -14.00 -27.92
CA MET A 1 11.40 -14.78 -26.98
C MET A 1 10.61 -13.77 -26.17
N SER A 2 9.37 -13.53 -26.58
CA SER A 2 8.49 -12.53 -25.97
C SER A 2 8.06 -13.05 -24.61
N THR A 3 8.50 -12.42 -23.53
CA THR A 3 7.89 -12.62 -22.21
C THR A 3 6.45 -12.16 -22.32
N GLU A 4 5.50 -13.09 -22.30
CA GLU A 4 4.10 -12.75 -22.05
C GLU A 4 4.03 -12.23 -20.61
N HIS A 5 4.12 -10.90 -20.46
CA HIS A 5 3.89 -10.28 -19.17
C HIS A 5 2.42 -10.49 -18.81
N SER A 6 2.15 -11.46 -17.94
CA SER A 6 0.86 -11.56 -17.26
C SER A 6 0.64 -10.25 -16.51
N PHE A 7 -0.39 -9.50 -16.91
CA PHE A 7 -0.89 -8.31 -16.19
C PHE A 7 -1.79 -8.68 -15.00
N LEU A 8 -1.92 -9.98 -14.75
CA LEU A 8 -2.64 -10.56 -13.64
C LEU A 8 -1.66 -10.93 -12.53
N LEU A 9 -2.03 -10.55 -11.31
CA LEU A 9 -1.32 -10.89 -10.08
C LEU A 9 -2.28 -11.34 -8.99
N SER A 10 -1.78 -12.14 -8.06
CA SER A 10 -2.52 -12.57 -6.89
C SER A 10 -1.62 -12.58 -5.67
N PHE A 11 -2.09 -11.96 -4.59
CA PHE A 11 -1.39 -11.82 -3.32
C PHE A 11 -2.25 -12.37 -2.21
N ASN A 12 -1.66 -13.09 -1.25
CA ASN A 12 -2.34 -13.43 -0.01
C ASN A 12 -1.94 -12.38 1.03
N ALA A 13 -2.89 -11.54 1.43
CA ALA A 13 -2.73 -10.59 2.51
C ALA A 13 -3.31 -11.19 3.80
N ARG A 14 -2.51 -11.25 4.85
CA ARG A 14 -2.88 -11.80 6.17
C ARG A 14 -3.43 -10.74 7.12
N SER A 15 -3.37 -9.47 6.73
CA SER A 15 -3.87 -8.36 7.52
C SER A 15 -4.39 -7.22 6.65
N ALA A 16 -5.12 -6.30 7.28
CA ALA A 16 -5.50 -5.04 6.64
C ALA A 16 -4.27 -4.18 6.28
N GLU A 17 -3.22 -4.24 7.10
CA GLU A 17 -1.97 -3.51 6.88
C GLU A 17 -1.24 -3.99 5.62
N GLU A 18 -1.15 -5.31 5.41
CA GLU A 18 -0.56 -5.86 4.16
C GLU A 18 -1.39 -5.46 2.93
N THR A 19 -2.71 -5.39 3.06
CA THR A 19 -3.60 -4.89 2.00
C THR A 19 -3.34 -3.42 1.69
N GLU A 20 -3.15 -2.61 2.72
CA GLU A 20 -2.82 -1.18 2.61
C GLU A 20 -1.44 -0.96 2.00
N GLN A 21 -0.43 -1.74 2.39
CA GLN A 21 0.93 -1.66 1.84
C GLN A 21 0.97 -2.02 0.35
N LEU A 22 0.24 -3.05 -0.06
CA LEU A 22 0.08 -3.41 -1.48
C LEU A 22 -0.49 -2.25 -2.29
N ALA A 23 -1.57 -1.65 -1.78
CA ALA A 23 -2.23 -0.53 -2.43
C ALA A 23 -1.37 0.75 -2.42
N PHE A 24 -0.62 1.00 -1.35
CA PHE A 24 0.34 2.10 -1.25
C PHE A 24 1.37 2.02 -2.37
N LEU A 25 2.02 0.87 -2.54
CA LEU A 25 3.05 0.70 -3.57
C LEU A 25 2.47 0.85 -4.98
N MET A 26 1.27 0.31 -5.23
CA MET A 26 0.60 0.53 -6.51
C MET A 26 0.36 2.02 -6.77
N SER A 27 -0.13 2.76 -5.76
CA SER A 27 -0.41 4.20 -5.88
C SER A 27 0.86 5.02 -6.10
N ASP A 28 1.95 4.70 -5.42
CA ASP A 28 3.25 5.36 -5.61
C ASP A 28 3.78 5.17 -7.05
N VAL A 29 3.64 3.96 -7.61
CA VAL A 29 3.98 3.68 -9.02
C VAL A 29 3.08 4.48 -9.98
N ILE A 30 1.78 4.63 -9.67
CA ILE A 30 0.85 5.45 -10.45
C ILE A 30 1.22 6.95 -10.37
N ARG A 31 1.58 7.43 -9.19
CA ARG A 31 1.90 8.85 -8.95
C ARG A 31 3.24 9.26 -9.54
N SER A 32 4.18 8.33 -9.69
CA SER A 32 5.48 8.54 -10.35
C SER A 32 5.41 8.58 -11.89
N ARG A 33 4.22 8.51 -12.50
CA ARG A 33 4.05 8.75 -13.95
C ARG A 33 4.57 10.14 -14.36
N PRO A 34 5.13 10.26 -15.57
CA PRO A 34 5.67 11.54 -16.07
C PRO A 34 4.59 12.61 -16.12
N SER A 35 4.97 13.88 -15.98
CA SER A 35 4.03 15.03 -15.97
C SER A 35 3.23 15.20 -17.26
N SER A 36 3.70 14.61 -18.36
CA SER A 36 2.98 14.54 -19.64
C SER A 36 1.80 13.57 -19.62
N ALA A 37 1.79 12.57 -18.74
CA ALA A 37 0.63 11.71 -18.52
C ALA A 37 -0.42 12.54 -17.76
N ARG A 38 -1.52 12.87 -18.46
CA ARG A 38 -2.61 13.69 -17.92
C ARG A 38 -3.85 12.86 -17.59
N ASP A 39 -3.96 11.64 -18.10
CA ASP A 39 -5.17 10.84 -17.89
C ASP A 39 -5.32 10.38 -16.43
N ALA A 40 -6.57 10.38 -15.97
CA ALA A 40 -6.95 9.78 -14.70
C ALA A 40 -6.74 8.26 -14.73
N ILE A 41 -6.42 7.67 -13.58
CA ILE A 41 -6.36 6.22 -13.40
C ILE A 41 -7.51 5.80 -12.50
N VAL A 42 -8.32 4.87 -13.00
CA VAL A 42 -9.42 4.25 -12.24
C VAL A 42 -8.96 2.90 -11.69
N VAL A 43 -9.20 2.70 -10.39
CA VAL A 43 -9.01 1.44 -9.69
C VAL A 43 -10.37 0.97 -9.17
N ALA A 44 -10.87 -0.12 -9.75
CA ALA A 44 -12.18 -0.68 -9.45
C ALA A 44 -12.04 -1.81 -8.40
N LEU A 45 -12.65 -1.63 -7.23
CA LEU A 45 -12.50 -2.51 -6.06
C LEU A 45 -13.75 -3.37 -5.85
N THR A 46 -13.63 -4.66 -6.15
CA THR A 46 -14.69 -5.67 -5.99
C THR A 46 -14.35 -6.61 -4.84
N GLY A 47 -15.37 -7.03 -4.09
CA GLY A 47 -15.22 -7.99 -2.99
C GLY A 47 -16.42 -7.94 -2.05
N GLU A 48 -16.59 -8.98 -1.25
CA GLU A 48 -17.69 -9.08 -0.28
C GLU A 48 -17.60 -7.99 0.81
N LEU A 49 -18.66 -7.86 1.61
CA LEU A 49 -18.64 -6.99 2.78
C LEU A 49 -17.54 -7.46 3.74
N GLY A 50 -16.69 -6.54 4.20
CA GLY A 50 -15.54 -6.91 5.05
C GLY A 50 -14.30 -7.37 4.28
N ALA A 51 -14.34 -7.52 2.96
CA ALA A 51 -13.21 -7.99 2.15
C ALA A 51 -12.00 -7.02 2.11
N GLY A 52 -12.06 -5.86 2.77
CA GLY A 52 -10.94 -4.92 2.86
C GLY A 52 -10.87 -3.89 1.73
N LYS A 53 -11.92 -3.69 0.95
CA LYS A 53 -11.98 -2.66 -0.11
C LYS A 53 -11.58 -1.26 0.38
N THR A 54 -12.16 -0.80 1.49
CA THR A 54 -11.79 0.49 2.10
C THR A 54 -10.35 0.53 2.62
N ALA A 55 -9.81 -0.59 3.12
CA ALA A 55 -8.40 -0.66 3.50
C ALA A 55 -7.51 -0.49 2.25
N PHE A 56 -7.85 -1.15 1.15
CA PHE A 56 -7.17 -0.96 -0.13
C PHE A 56 -7.25 0.50 -0.60
N ALA A 57 -8.43 1.13 -0.56
CA ALA A 57 -8.59 2.55 -0.90
C ALA A 57 -7.76 3.48 0.00
N ARG A 58 -7.65 3.17 1.29
CA ARG A 58 -6.80 3.91 2.24
C ARG A 58 -5.32 3.81 1.91
N GLY A 59 -4.85 2.61 1.58
CA GLY A 59 -3.49 2.40 1.09
C GLY A 59 -3.22 3.18 -0.21
N LEU A 60 -4.17 3.19 -1.14
CA LEU A 60 -4.08 4.03 -2.35
C LEU A 60 -3.91 5.51 -2.00
N GLY A 61 -4.78 6.04 -1.13
CA GLY A 61 -4.72 7.43 -0.69
C GLY A 61 -3.38 7.76 -0.03
N ALA A 62 -2.88 6.88 0.85
CA ALA A 62 -1.60 7.05 1.51
C ALA A 62 -0.43 7.12 0.51
N GLY A 63 -0.37 6.20 -0.47
CA GLY A 63 0.64 6.25 -1.53
C GLY A 63 0.50 7.48 -2.44
N PHE A 64 -0.72 8.02 -2.51
CA PHE A 64 -0.99 9.25 -3.24
C PHE A 64 -0.66 10.52 -2.44
N GLY A 65 -0.28 10.40 -1.16
CA GLY A 65 0.08 11.49 -0.26
C GLY A 65 -1.07 12.05 0.58
N VAL A 66 -2.20 11.36 0.65
CA VAL A 66 -3.31 11.67 1.58
C VAL A 66 -2.98 11.10 2.96
N SER A 67 -3.31 11.82 4.03
CA SER A 67 -3.12 11.26 5.38
C SER A 67 -4.02 10.04 5.57
N HIS A 68 -3.45 8.98 6.16
CA HIS A 68 -4.15 7.72 6.43
C HIS A 68 -5.48 7.92 7.17
N SER A 69 -5.52 8.83 8.15
CA SER A 69 -6.69 9.13 8.97
C SER A 69 -7.82 9.85 8.21
N GLN A 70 -7.53 10.38 7.02
CA GLN A 70 -8.51 11.12 6.22
C GLN A 70 -9.29 10.22 5.26
N VAL A 71 -8.81 8.99 4.98
CA VAL A 71 -9.49 8.08 4.06
C VAL A 71 -10.31 7.05 4.83
N SER A 72 -11.62 7.21 4.73
CA SER A 72 -12.64 6.35 5.33
C SER A 72 -13.65 5.92 4.26
N SER A 73 -14.52 4.96 4.56
CA SER A 73 -15.52 4.51 3.58
C SER A 73 -16.58 5.60 3.36
N PRO A 74 -16.74 6.12 2.12
CA PRO A 74 -17.70 7.18 1.83
C PRO A 74 -19.10 6.63 1.61
N THR A 75 -19.52 5.53 2.26
CA THR A 75 -20.81 4.88 1.98
C THR A 75 -22.04 5.80 2.12
N PHE A 76 -21.95 6.86 2.94
CA PHE A 76 -23.03 7.84 3.11
C PHE A 76 -22.82 9.12 2.28
N THR A 77 -21.58 9.58 2.08
CA THR A 77 -21.28 10.74 1.25
C THR A 77 -21.16 10.40 -0.24
N LEU A 78 -21.14 9.10 -0.58
CA LEU A 78 -20.89 8.47 -1.87
C LEU A 78 -19.51 8.73 -2.49
N ARG A 79 -18.90 9.88 -2.19
CA ARG A 79 -17.60 10.33 -2.68
C ARG A 79 -16.84 11.11 -1.61
N MET A 80 -15.52 10.97 -1.58
CA MET A 80 -14.58 11.82 -0.84
C MET A 80 -13.42 12.21 -1.74
N ASP A 81 -13.08 13.50 -1.75
CA ASP A 81 -12.02 14.08 -2.56
C ASP A 81 -10.90 14.61 -1.68
N HIS A 82 -9.67 14.32 -2.08
CA HIS A 82 -8.46 14.75 -1.40
C HIS A 82 -7.52 15.39 -2.41
N VAL A 83 -7.34 16.69 -2.29
CA VAL A 83 -6.35 17.44 -3.07
C VAL A 83 -4.99 17.29 -2.40
N VAL A 84 -4.00 16.84 -3.17
CA VAL A 84 -2.63 16.62 -2.69
C VAL A 84 -1.68 17.49 -3.50
N THR A 85 -0.84 18.27 -2.83
CA THR A 85 0.21 19.06 -3.48
C THR A 85 1.49 18.23 -3.62
N ARG A 86 2.10 18.22 -4.81
CA ARG A 86 3.47 17.68 -4.97
C ARG A 86 4.49 18.67 -4.38
N SER A 87 5.46 18.14 -3.64
CA SER A 87 6.58 18.91 -3.07
C SER A 87 7.44 19.59 -4.15
N GLU A 88 7.60 18.97 -5.32
CA GLU A 88 8.52 19.43 -6.38
C GLU A 88 7.86 20.34 -7.45
N GLY A 89 6.56 20.59 -7.35
CA GLY A 89 5.86 21.45 -8.29
C GLY A 89 4.46 21.68 -7.77
N ARG A 90 4.03 22.95 -7.73
CA ARG A 90 2.74 23.42 -7.19
C ARG A 90 1.49 22.88 -7.94
N ALA A 91 1.61 21.76 -8.65
CA ALA A 91 0.51 21.06 -9.26
C ALA A 91 -0.26 20.30 -8.18
N GLU A 92 -1.55 20.59 -8.11
CA GLU A 92 -2.51 19.84 -7.33
C GLU A 92 -2.86 18.55 -8.08
N GLU A 93 -2.81 17.42 -7.37
CA GLU A 93 -3.27 16.12 -7.84
C GLU A 93 -4.48 15.72 -7.00
N LEU A 94 -5.43 14.99 -7.60
CA LEU A 94 -6.67 14.59 -6.95
C LEU A 94 -6.68 13.09 -6.66
N PHE A 95 -6.90 12.72 -5.40
CA PHE A 95 -7.36 11.39 -5.04
C PHE A 95 -8.86 11.44 -4.74
N ALA A 96 -9.65 10.64 -5.46
CA ALA A 96 -11.09 10.53 -5.25
C ALA A 96 -11.46 9.10 -4.89
N HIS A 97 -12.23 8.93 -3.82
CA HIS A 97 -12.72 7.64 -3.35
C HIS A 97 -14.24 7.63 -3.43
N LEU A 98 -14.79 6.70 -4.20
CA LEU A 98 -16.22 6.50 -4.39
C LEU A 98 -16.64 5.16 -3.78
N ASP A 99 -17.81 5.13 -3.15
CA ASP A 99 -18.48 3.91 -2.71
C ASP A 99 -19.86 3.83 -3.37
N CYS A 100 -19.98 2.90 -4.33
CA CYS A 100 -21.19 2.73 -5.11
C CYS A 100 -22.22 1.79 -4.47
N TRP A 101 -21.99 1.26 -3.26
CA TRP A 101 -22.91 0.32 -2.60
C TRP A 101 -24.35 0.85 -2.49
N ARG A 102 -24.49 2.14 -2.20
CA ARG A 102 -25.77 2.85 -2.07
C ARG A 102 -26.07 3.77 -3.26
N MET A 103 -25.32 3.65 -4.34
CA MET A 103 -25.46 4.54 -5.48
C MET A 103 -26.64 4.09 -6.35
N GLU A 104 -27.59 5.00 -6.52
CA GLU A 104 -28.68 4.89 -7.48
C GLU A 104 -28.20 5.36 -8.86
N PRO A 105 -28.78 4.89 -9.98
CA PRO A 105 -28.36 5.28 -11.33
C PRO A 105 -28.33 6.79 -11.57
N ARG A 106 -29.27 7.54 -10.95
CA ARG A 106 -29.35 9.01 -11.06
C ARG A 106 -28.32 9.74 -10.18
N ALA A 107 -27.77 9.08 -9.16
CA ALA A 107 -26.80 9.69 -8.25
C ALA A 107 -25.41 9.85 -8.91
N LEU A 108 -25.11 9.08 -9.95
CA LEU A 108 -23.86 9.16 -10.73
C LEU A 108 -23.57 10.57 -11.28
N GLU A 109 -24.59 11.24 -11.81
CA GLU A 109 -24.46 12.62 -12.30
C GLU A 109 -24.19 13.58 -11.14
N SER A 110 -24.90 13.41 -10.02
CA SER A 110 -24.75 14.28 -8.84
C SER A 110 -23.38 14.16 -8.17
N VAL A 111 -22.75 12.98 -8.22
CA VAL A 111 -21.37 12.79 -7.72
C VAL A 111 -20.31 13.24 -8.72
N GLY A 112 -20.70 13.78 -9.89
CA GLY A 112 -19.78 14.35 -10.88
C GLY A 112 -18.81 13.32 -11.48
N PHE A 113 -19.23 12.06 -11.63
CA PHE A 113 -18.34 10.98 -12.07
C PHE A 113 -17.71 11.24 -13.45
N ALA A 114 -18.49 11.74 -14.41
CA ALA A 114 -17.99 12.05 -15.75
C ALA A 114 -16.89 13.12 -15.73
N SER A 115 -17.07 14.18 -14.93
CA SER A 115 -16.06 15.22 -14.74
C SER A 115 -14.80 14.66 -14.07
N LEU A 116 -14.97 13.79 -13.08
CA LEU A 116 -13.87 13.17 -12.36
C LEU A 116 -12.95 12.35 -13.29
N LEU A 117 -13.51 11.67 -14.29
CA LEU A 117 -12.71 10.94 -15.30
C LEU A 117 -11.85 11.86 -16.18
N GLN A 118 -12.19 13.15 -16.26
CA GLN A 118 -11.45 14.16 -17.01
C GLN A 118 -10.44 14.91 -16.13
N GLU A 119 -10.44 14.68 -14.81
CA GLU A 119 -9.53 15.37 -13.90
C GLU A 119 -8.07 14.96 -14.16
N PRO A 120 -7.19 15.90 -14.50
CA PRO A 120 -5.84 15.57 -14.90
C PRO A 120 -5.08 14.85 -13.77
N ARG A 121 -4.52 13.69 -14.08
CA ARG A 121 -3.71 12.86 -13.17
C ARG A 121 -4.46 12.38 -11.93
N ALA A 122 -5.79 12.43 -11.91
CA ALA A 122 -6.55 11.93 -10.78
C ALA A 122 -6.32 10.42 -10.58
N LEU A 123 -6.30 9.99 -9.32
CA LEU A 123 -6.41 8.59 -8.94
C LEU A 123 -7.80 8.36 -8.32
N ILE A 124 -8.58 7.50 -8.95
CA ILE A 124 -9.99 7.30 -8.61
C ILE A 124 -10.17 5.85 -8.13
N ALA A 125 -10.43 5.68 -6.83
CA ALA A 125 -10.78 4.39 -6.24
C ALA A 125 -12.30 4.23 -6.20
N ILE A 126 -12.83 3.14 -6.74
CA ILE A 126 -14.28 2.89 -6.80
C ILE A 126 -14.60 1.57 -6.11
N GLU A 127 -15.24 1.62 -4.94
CA GLU A 127 -15.82 0.43 -4.33
C GLU A 127 -17.17 0.08 -4.96
N TRP A 128 -17.44 -1.23 -5.08
CA TRP A 128 -18.66 -1.76 -5.69
C TRP A 128 -18.88 -1.29 -7.15
N PRO A 129 -17.85 -1.38 -8.01
CA PRO A 129 -17.89 -0.87 -9.38
C PRO A 129 -19.01 -1.49 -10.23
N GLN A 130 -19.44 -2.71 -9.90
CA GLN A 130 -20.54 -3.41 -10.57
C GLN A 130 -21.87 -2.64 -10.55
N ARG A 131 -22.08 -1.76 -9.57
CA ARG A 131 -23.28 -0.91 -9.48
C ARG A 131 -23.33 0.15 -10.58
N ILE A 132 -22.18 0.46 -11.18
CA ILE A 132 -22.03 1.48 -12.21
C ILE A 132 -21.35 0.90 -13.48
N ALA A 133 -21.44 -0.41 -13.69
CA ALA A 133 -20.69 -1.14 -14.71
C ALA A 133 -20.86 -0.57 -16.13
N SER A 134 -22.04 -0.05 -16.46
CA SER A 134 -22.35 0.52 -17.78
C SER A 134 -21.61 1.82 -18.10
N VAL A 135 -21.06 2.50 -17.09
CA VAL A 135 -20.35 3.79 -17.24
C VAL A 135 -18.89 3.73 -16.84
N LEU A 136 -18.39 2.58 -16.36
CA LEU A 136 -16.97 2.42 -16.05
C LEU A 136 -16.12 2.59 -17.32
N PRO A 137 -14.97 3.28 -17.24
CA PRO A 137 -14.06 3.35 -18.37
C PRO A 137 -13.49 1.97 -18.69
N VAL A 138 -13.20 1.74 -19.97
CA VAL A 138 -12.49 0.54 -20.41
C VAL A 138 -11.08 0.50 -19.83
N SER A 139 -10.37 1.63 -19.86
CA SER A 139 -9.05 1.79 -19.25
C SER A 139 -9.16 1.92 -17.74
N ARG A 140 -8.91 0.82 -17.02
CA ARG A 140 -8.89 0.77 -15.56
C ARG A 140 -8.07 -0.41 -15.06
N ILE A 141 -7.80 -0.41 -13.76
CA ILE A 141 -7.24 -1.54 -13.02
C ILE A 141 -8.39 -2.17 -12.23
N ASP A 142 -8.62 -3.47 -12.43
CA ASP A 142 -9.62 -4.21 -11.66
C ASP A 142 -8.92 -4.94 -10.49
N VAL A 143 -9.42 -4.75 -9.27
CA VAL A 143 -8.93 -5.39 -8.05
C VAL A 143 -10.07 -6.16 -7.40
N THR A 144 -9.88 -7.46 -7.21
CA THR A 144 -10.85 -8.34 -6.54
C THR A 144 -10.27 -8.87 -5.24
N LEU A 145 -10.95 -8.59 -4.12
CA LEU A 145 -10.59 -9.07 -2.79
C LEU A 145 -11.53 -10.20 -2.38
N VAL A 146 -10.96 -11.36 -2.06
CA VAL A 146 -11.68 -12.58 -1.70
C VAL A 146 -11.22 -13.04 -0.32
N HIS A 147 -12.16 -13.31 0.59
CA HIS A 147 -11.83 -13.92 1.88
C HIS A 147 -11.26 -15.33 1.68
N THR A 148 -10.17 -15.62 2.36
CA THR A 148 -9.58 -16.94 2.42
C THR A 148 -9.42 -17.35 3.88
N PHE A 149 -9.72 -18.61 4.16
CA PHE A 149 -9.51 -19.20 5.47
C PHE A 149 -8.31 -20.13 5.35
N ASP A 150 -7.31 -19.93 6.21
CA ASP A 150 -6.19 -20.86 6.33
C ASP A 150 -6.53 -21.78 7.49
N ASP A 151 -6.79 -23.06 7.19
CA ASP A 151 -7.11 -24.09 8.18
C ASP A 151 -5.81 -24.56 8.84
N GLY A 152 -5.16 -23.67 9.59
CA GLY A 152 -4.04 -24.01 10.45
C GLY A 152 -4.53 -24.41 11.84
N ASP A 153 -4.11 -25.58 12.32
CA ASP A 153 -4.45 -26.16 13.63
C ASP A 153 -4.06 -25.24 14.81
N ALA A 154 -4.86 -24.22 15.12
CA ALA A 154 -5.10 -23.63 16.45
C ALA A 154 -5.85 -22.28 16.40
N GLU A 155 -5.76 -21.51 15.31
CA GLU A 155 -6.44 -20.21 15.16
C GLU A 155 -6.76 -19.95 13.68
N THR A 156 -8.05 -19.77 13.34
CA THR A 156 -8.46 -19.33 12.00
C THR A 156 -7.97 -17.90 11.79
N ILE A 157 -6.86 -17.73 11.08
CA ILE A 157 -6.41 -16.40 10.65
C ILE A 157 -7.24 -16.01 9.43
N GLU A 158 -8.09 -14.99 9.58
CA GLU A 158 -8.77 -14.38 8.42
C GLU A 158 -7.71 -13.82 7.46
N SER A 159 -7.54 -14.48 6.33
CA SER A 159 -6.67 -14.03 5.25
C SER A 159 -7.52 -13.56 4.07
N ARG A 160 -6.90 -12.86 3.13
CA ARG A 160 -7.57 -12.36 1.92
C ARG A 160 -6.67 -12.58 0.73
N ARG A 161 -7.25 -13.09 -0.35
CA ARG A 161 -6.59 -13.11 -1.65
C ARG A 161 -6.96 -11.85 -2.42
N VAL A 162 -5.96 -11.05 -2.78
CA VAL A 162 -6.11 -9.86 -3.61
C VAL A 162 -5.67 -10.22 -5.03
N HIS A 163 -6.62 -10.24 -5.96
CA HIS A 163 -6.39 -10.39 -7.38
C HIS A 163 -6.34 -9.01 -8.03
N LEU A 164 -5.32 -8.76 -8.83
CA LEU A 164 -5.10 -7.48 -9.51
C LEU A 164 -4.95 -7.73 -11.00
N ASP A 165 -5.74 -7.01 -11.80
CA ASP A 165 -5.75 -7.08 -13.26
C ASP A 165 -5.49 -5.70 -13.86
N CYS A 166 -4.30 -5.53 -14.45
CA CYS A 166 -3.92 -4.33 -15.19
C CYS A 166 -4.16 -4.44 -16.70
N SER A 167 -4.73 -5.53 -17.21
CA SER A 167 -4.89 -5.77 -18.65
C SER A 167 -5.89 -4.81 -19.31
N GLY A 168 -6.79 -4.22 -18.52
CA GLY A 168 -7.75 -3.21 -18.97
C GLY A 168 -7.12 -1.87 -19.33
N LEU A 169 -5.92 -1.56 -18.83
CA LEU A 169 -5.25 -0.28 -19.10
C LEU A 169 -5.01 -0.07 -20.60
N ALA A 170 -5.21 1.17 -21.05
CA ALA A 170 -4.98 1.58 -22.42
C ALA A 170 -3.55 1.23 -22.90
N ARG A 171 -3.38 1.06 -24.21
CA ARG A 171 -2.07 0.70 -24.79
C ARG A 171 -0.96 1.68 -24.42
N THR A 172 -1.31 2.96 -24.28
CA THR A 172 -0.43 4.06 -23.84
C THR A 172 0.05 3.89 -22.40
N ASP A 173 -0.73 3.23 -21.55
CA ASP A 173 -0.43 2.97 -20.13
C ASP A 173 0.17 1.56 -19.89
N ARG A 174 0.48 0.79 -20.93
CA ARG A 174 1.18 -0.50 -20.77
C ARG A 174 2.48 -0.42 -19.98
N PRO A 175 3.34 0.59 -20.17
CA PRO A 175 4.53 0.75 -19.33
C PRO A 175 4.19 0.90 -17.84
N LEU A 176 3.07 1.57 -17.51
CA LEU A 176 2.58 1.66 -16.14
C LEU A 176 2.14 0.29 -15.63
N ALA A 177 1.36 -0.47 -16.43
CA ALA A 177 0.90 -1.81 -16.07
C ALA A 177 2.08 -2.73 -15.71
N VAL A 178 3.14 -2.72 -16.53
CA VAL A 178 4.36 -3.50 -16.27
C VAL A 178 5.03 -3.06 -14.96
N ARG A 179 5.20 -1.74 -14.75
CA ARG A 179 5.82 -1.22 -13.51
C ARG A 179 5.04 -1.58 -12.26
N ILE A 180 3.70 -1.53 -12.31
CA ILE A 180 2.84 -1.96 -11.19
C ILE A 180 3.08 -3.44 -10.92
N VAL A 181 2.97 -4.28 -11.96
CA VAL A 181 3.13 -5.73 -11.82
C VAL A 181 4.50 -6.11 -11.26
N ASP A 182 5.57 -5.50 -11.78
CA ASP A 182 6.92 -5.82 -11.35
C ASP A 182 7.20 -5.33 -9.92
N ALA A 183 6.75 -4.12 -9.56
CA ALA A 183 6.88 -3.60 -8.19
C ALA A 183 6.16 -4.50 -7.17
N LEU A 184 4.94 -4.92 -7.50
CA LEU A 184 4.17 -5.79 -6.62
C LEU A 184 4.74 -7.22 -6.58
N ARG A 185 5.25 -7.77 -7.69
CA ARG A 185 5.97 -9.05 -7.68
C ARG A 185 7.18 -9.03 -6.75
N LEU A 186 7.95 -7.95 -6.77
CA LEU A 186 9.08 -7.80 -5.85
C LEU A 186 8.64 -7.80 -4.40
N LEU A 187 7.47 -7.24 -4.08
CA LEU A 187 6.88 -7.33 -2.74
C LEU A 187 6.49 -8.78 -2.38
N ALA A 188 5.91 -9.55 -3.30
CA ALA A 188 5.60 -10.98 -3.06
C ALA A 188 6.85 -11.85 -2.87
N LEU A 189 7.95 -11.48 -3.53
CA LEU A 189 9.22 -12.20 -3.45
C LEU A 189 10.09 -11.72 -2.28
N ALA A 190 9.85 -10.51 -1.79
CA ALA A 190 10.49 -10.03 -0.59
C ALA A 190 10.03 -10.93 0.56
N PRO A 191 10.96 -11.51 1.36
CA PRO A 191 10.56 -12.14 2.60
C PRO A 191 9.75 -11.11 3.38
N ALA A 192 8.55 -11.49 3.83
CA ALA A 192 7.66 -10.62 4.60
C ALA A 192 8.53 -9.81 5.53
N VAL A 193 8.65 -8.50 5.25
CA VAL A 193 9.53 -7.61 6.01
C VAL A 193 9.08 -7.82 7.43
N SER A 194 9.93 -8.47 8.23
CA SER A 194 9.55 -8.82 9.59
C SER A 194 9.13 -7.50 10.20
N THR A 195 7.87 -7.41 10.65
CA THR A 195 7.46 -6.33 11.53
C THR A 195 8.56 -6.24 12.57
N LEU A 196 9.34 -5.15 12.58
CA LEU A 196 10.47 -5.02 13.47
C LEU A 196 9.91 -5.13 14.89
N THR A 197 10.00 -6.32 15.48
CA THR A 197 9.55 -6.54 16.84
C THR A 197 10.60 -5.99 17.77
N CYS A 198 10.18 -5.41 18.88
CA CYS A 198 11.11 -4.93 19.90
C CYS A 198 12.11 -6.03 20.27
N ALA A 199 13.40 -5.78 20.07
CA ALA A 199 14.47 -6.74 20.37
C ALA A 199 14.49 -7.21 21.85
N ARG A 200 13.78 -6.49 22.73
CA ARG A 200 13.70 -6.82 24.16
C ARG A 200 12.47 -7.65 24.54
N CYS A 201 11.32 -7.38 23.95
CA CYS A 201 10.04 -7.96 24.40
C CYS A 201 9.17 -8.51 23.28
N ALA A 202 9.66 -8.51 22.04
CA ALA A 202 8.98 -8.97 20.84
C ALA A 202 7.65 -8.24 20.51
N VAL A 203 7.31 -7.15 21.21
CA VAL A 203 6.13 -6.32 20.91
C VAL A 203 6.47 -5.30 19.83
N ALA A 204 5.56 -5.08 18.87
CA ALA A 204 5.74 -4.07 17.81
C ALA A 204 5.83 -2.63 18.38
N PRO A 205 6.63 -1.73 17.77
CA PRO A 205 6.64 -0.31 18.07
C PRO A 205 5.25 0.31 17.96
N VAL A 206 4.79 0.92 19.05
CA VAL A 206 3.50 1.65 19.07
C VAL A 206 3.67 3.05 18.45
N GLN A 207 4.91 3.55 18.37
CA GLN A 207 5.26 4.86 17.82
C GLN A 207 6.66 4.82 17.17
N ASP A 208 6.81 5.47 16.02
CA ASP A 208 8.06 5.50 15.25
C ASP A 208 9.26 6.06 16.02
N ALA A 209 9.02 6.99 16.96
CA ALA A 209 10.07 7.62 17.76
C ALA A 209 10.89 6.65 18.62
N PHE A 210 10.37 5.43 18.85
CA PHE A 210 11.02 4.42 19.68
C PHE A 210 11.54 3.23 18.87
N ALA A 211 11.26 3.15 17.57
CA ALA A 211 11.72 2.06 16.71
C ALA A 211 13.26 1.91 16.79
N PRO A 212 13.79 0.67 16.90
CA PRO A 212 13.09 -0.61 16.80
C PRO A 212 12.42 -1.11 18.11
N PHE A 213 12.39 -0.33 19.19
CA PHE A 213 11.81 -0.72 20.48
C PHE A 213 10.32 -0.37 20.61
N CYS A 214 9.60 -1.13 21.45
CA CYS A 214 8.16 -0.89 21.67
C CYS A 214 7.87 0.43 22.41
N CYS A 215 8.81 0.93 23.21
CA CYS A 215 8.69 2.17 24.00
C CYS A 215 10.05 2.65 24.52
N ALA A 216 10.10 3.88 25.04
CA ALA A 216 11.29 4.49 25.65
C ALA A 216 11.93 3.63 26.75
N ARG A 217 11.12 2.90 27.54
CA ARG A 217 11.61 2.03 28.62
C ARG A 217 12.44 0.87 28.07
N CYS A 218 11.98 0.21 27.01
CA CYS A 218 12.71 -0.92 26.41
C CYS A 218 14.04 -0.46 25.80
N ARG A 219 14.06 0.71 25.17
CA ARG A 219 15.30 1.35 24.68
C ARG A 219 16.30 1.64 25.80
N LEU A 220 15.84 2.19 26.93
CA LEU A 220 16.71 2.52 28.07
C LEU A 220 17.27 1.27 28.75
N LEU A 221 16.45 0.23 28.89
CA LEU A 221 16.91 -1.01 29.48
C LEU A 221 17.94 -1.70 28.57
N ASP A 222 17.74 -1.64 27.24
CA ASP A 222 18.66 -2.19 26.25
C ASP A 222 20.03 -1.50 26.30
N LEU A 223 20.02 -0.16 26.35
CA LEU A 223 21.21 0.65 26.60
C LEU A 223 21.90 0.27 27.93
N GLY A 224 21.13 -0.07 28.97
CA GLY A 224 21.66 -0.54 30.24
C GLY A 224 22.37 -1.89 30.15
N ASP A 225 21.88 -2.80 29.32
CA ASP A 225 22.53 -4.09 29.06
C ASP A 225 23.84 -3.90 28.27
N TRP A 226 23.85 -2.94 27.34
CA TRP A 226 25.07 -2.52 26.63
C TRP A 226 26.11 -1.91 27.57
N LEU A 227 25.71 -0.97 28.43
CA LEU A 227 26.62 -0.34 29.41
C LEU A 227 27.21 -1.34 30.41
N ARG A 228 26.51 -2.43 30.70
CA ARG A 228 27.00 -3.50 31.60
C ARG A 228 27.90 -4.51 30.89
N GLY A 229 28.21 -4.32 29.61
CA GLY A 229 29.03 -5.25 28.84
C GLY A 229 28.37 -6.60 28.65
N SER A 230 27.03 -6.68 28.76
CA SER A 230 26.28 -7.93 28.61
C SER A 230 26.10 -8.35 27.14
N TYR A 231 26.57 -7.51 26.21
CA TYR A 231 26.55 -7.76 24.78
C TYR A 231 27.82 -8.48 24.33
N VAL A 232 27.67 -9.68 23.77
CA VAL A 232 28.72 -10.37 23.03
C VAL A 232 28.43 -10.19 21.55
N ILE A 233 29.24 -9.38 20.87
CA ILE A 233 29.21 -9.31 19.41
C ILE A 233 30.21 -10.35 18.92
N GLU A 234 29.74 -11.44 18.32
CA GLU A 234 30.62 -12.41 17.69
C GLU A 234 31.36 -11.73 16.52
N GLY A 235 32.68 -11.66 16.64
CA GLY A 235 33.58 -11.18 15.59
C GLY A 235 34.83 -12.05 15.56
N GLU A 236 35.40 -12.25 14.36
CA GLU A 236 36.70 -12.92 14.24
C GLU A 236 37.77 -12.16 15.05
N PRO A 237 38.68 -12.87 15.74
CA PRO A 237 39.68 -12.22 16.57
C PRO A 237 40.55 -11.31 15.71
N SER A 238 40.56 -10.01 16.03
CA SER A 238 41.49 -9.07 15.43
C SER A 238 42.93 -9.51 15.75
N SER A 239 43.72 -9.81 14.73
CA SER A 239 45.14 -10.14 14.85
C SER A 239 45.83 -9.07 15.69
N GLY A 240 46.43 -9.48 16.82
CA GLY A 240 47.09 -8.60 17.77
C GLY A 240 48.16 -7.73 17.11
N ALA A 241 48.00 -6.42 17.24
CA ALA A 241 49.10 -5.49 17.10
C ALA A 241 49.68 -5.25 18.50
N ASP A 242 50.87 -5.82 18.73
CA ASP A 242 51.78 -5.41 19.80
C ASP A 242 51.98 -3.88 19.72
N VAL A 243 51.60 -3.18 20.79
CA VAL A 243 52.00 -1.78 21.00
C VAL A 243 52.92 -1.76 22.21
N SER A 244 54.15 -2.24 22.02
CA SER A 244 55.28 -1.84 22.85
C SER A 244 55.77 -0.48 22.35
N GLY A 245 55.33 0.60 22.98
CA GLY A 245 55.83 1.95 22.78
C GLY A 245 56.30 2.55 24.09
N GLU A 246 57.62 2.58 24.29
CA GLU A 246 58.31 3.32 25.34
C GLU A 246 57.92 4.81 25.31
N ILE A 247 57.63 5.39 26.48
CA ILE A 247 57.81 6.82 26.72
C ILE A 247 58.37 7.00 28.15
N ALA A 248 59.66 7.36 28.19
CA ALA A 248 60.45 8.03 29.23
C ALA A 248 60.53 7.43 30.66
#